data_AF-A0AAV0WB95-F1
#
_entry.id   AF-A0AAV0WB95-F1
#
_cell.length_a   1.000
_cell.length_b   1.000
_cell.length_c   1.000
_cell.angle_alpha   90.00
_cell.angle_beta   90.00
_cell.angle_gamma   90.00
#
_symmetry.space_group_name_H-M   'P 1'
#
loop_
_entity.id
_entity.type
_entity.pdbx_description
1 polymer ?
#
loop_
_entity_poly.entity_id
_entity_poly.type
_entity_poly.pdbx_seq_one_letter_code
_entity_poly.pdbx_strand_id
1 'polypeptide(L)'
;MNDHERDEEHNISLEINNASTMNKDFTSDITNHMELPRKKKSRLQELSSTVQQLQKLNETINTESKPNEYEIFGKHVASQLEKLSTENAIIGQEKIQSILTQLRLN
;
A
#
# COMPACT_ATOMS: atom_id res chain seq x y z
N MET A 1 22.74 -43.06 -49.61
CA MET A 1 22.37 -41.65 -49.83
C MET A 1 22.73 -40.93 -48.55
N ASN A 2 23.81 -40.16 -48.64
CA ASN A 2 24.36 -39.15 -47.73
C ASN A 2 24.79 -39.61 -46.34
N ASP A 3 25.88 -39.14 -45.74
CA ASP A 3 27.20 -38.62 -46.15
C ASP A 3 27.81 -38.10 -44.84
N HIS A 4 29.15 -38.16 -44.74
CA HIS A 4 29.99 -37.40 -43.81
C HIS A 4 29.96 -37.82 -42.33
N GLU A 5 31.02 -38.41 -41.76
CA GLU A 5 32.36 -37.85 -41.45
C GLU A 5 32.35 -36.57 -40.60
N ARG A 6 33.28 -36.61 -39.61
CA ARG A 6 33.75 -35.59 -38.67
C ARG A 6 33.03 -35.52 -37.33
N ASP A 7 33.69 -35.30 -36.20
CA ASP A 7 35.09 -35.36 -35.75
C ASP A 7 34.98 -35.16 -34.22
N GLU A 8 35.93 -35.76 -33.49
CA GLU A 8 36.57 -35.22 -32.27
C GLU A 8 35.72 -34.76 -31.07
N GLU A 9 35.85 -35.54 -29.99
CA GLU A 9 36.25 -35.13 -28.63
C GLU A 9 36.06 -33.65 -28.22
N HIS A 10 35.30 -33.38 -27.15
CA HIS A 10 35.88 -33.20 -25.81
C HIS A 10 34.81 -32.84 -24.75
N ASN A 11 34.83 -33.65 -23.72
CA ASN A 11 34.31 -33.53 -22.36
C ASN A 11 34.43 -32.13 -21.72
N ILE A 12 33.38 -31.62 -21.07
CA ILE A 12 33.45 -30.83 -19.80
C ILE A 12 32.11 -30.99 -19.03
N SER A 13 32.23 -31.59 -17.86
CA SER A 13 31.22 -31.87 -16.83
C SER A 13 30.71 -30.62 -16.11
N LEU A 14 29.42 -30.62 -15.73
CA LEU A 14 28.90 -29.84 -14.59
C LEU A 14 27.89 -30.71 -13.83
N GLU A 15 28.39 -31.40 -12.81
CA GLU A 15 27.59 -32.17 -11.84
C GLU A 15 26.83 -31.21 -10.92
N ILE A 16 25.50 -31.35 -10.96
CA ILE A 16 24.56 -30.85 -9.95
C ILE A 16 24.46 -31.95 -8.91
N ASN A 17 24.78 -31.69 -7.64
CA ASN A 17 24.30 -32.54 -6.55
C ASN A 17 23.92 -31.74 -5.30
N ASN A 18 22.63 -31.90 -4.98
CA ASN A 18 21.89 -31.41 -3.85
C ASN A 18 22.25 -32.11 -2.53
N ALA A 19 21.84 -31.45 -1.46
CA ALA A 19 21.43 -31.96 -0.16
C ALA A 19 22.53 -32.15 0.91
N SER A 20 22.52 -31.14 1.78
CA SER A 20 23.08 -31.10 3.13
C SER A 20 22.56 -32.23 4.03
N THR A 21 23.48 -32.85 4.77
CA THR A 21 23.20 -33.52 6.05
C THR A 21 24.40 -33.35 7.00
N MET A 22 24.09 -32.98 8.25
CA MET A 22 24.94 -32.98 9.47
C MET A 22 26.01 -31.87 9.56
N ASN A 23 26.24 -31.17 10.67
CA ASN A 23 25.77 -31.25 12.05
C ASN A 23 25.67 -29.82 12.64
N LYS A 24 24.58 -29.54 13.36
CA LYS A 24 24.50 -28.47 14.34
C LYS A 24 25.37 -28.90 15.52
N ASP A 25 26.43 -28.17 15.82
CA ASP A 25 26.89 -27.85 17.17
C ASP A 25 28.27 -27.17 17.10
N PHE A 26 28.47 -26.17 17.95
CA PHE A 26 29.72 -25.43 18.18
C PHE A 26 30.19 -24.44 17.09
N THR A 27 29.56 -23.27 17.03
CA THR A 27 30.24 -21.94 16.97
C THR A 27 29.25 -20.82 17.34
N SER A 28 28.58 -20.94 18.50
CA SER A 28 27.97 -19.77 19.14
C SER A 28 29.09 -19.04 19.87
N ASP A 29 29.81 -18.17 19.17
CA ASP A 29 30.48 -16.98 19.71
C ASP A 29 31.32 -16.36 18.57
N ILE A 30 31.30 -15.03 18.48
CA ILE A 30 31.96 -14.18 17.46
C ILE A 30 31.10 -13.90 16.20
N THR A 31 29.88 -13.37 16.38
CA THR A 31 29.34 -12.42 15.39
C THR A 31 29.59 -11.00 15.89
N ASN A 32 30.79 -10.51 15.59
CA ASN A 32 31.11 -9.09 15.70
C ASN A 32 30.01 -8.26 15.01
N HIS A 33 29.52 -7.26 15.74
CA HIS A 33 28.79 -6.11 15.24
C HIS A 33 29.56 -5.48 14.06
N MET A 34 29.22 -5.87 12.84
CA MET A 34 29.65 -5.17 11.63
C MET A 34 28.41 -4.44 11.10
N GLU A 35 28.12 -3.27 11.67
CA GLU A 35 27.19 -2.34 11.04
C GLU A 35 27.79 -1.94 9.68
N LEU A 36 27.21 -2.49 8.61
CA LEU A 36 27.53 -2.05 7.25
C LEU A 36 27.23 -0.54 7.14
N PRO A 37 28.14 0.28 6.60
CA PRO A 37 27.88 1.70 6.38
C PRO A 37 26.65 1.86 5.50
N ARG A 38 25.57 2.45 6.04
CA ARG A 38 24.39 2.80 5.25
C ARG A 38 24.85 3.77 4.16
N LYS A 39 24.81 3.33 2.89
CA LYS A 39 25.20 4.16 1.75
C LYS A 39 24.38 5.45 1.80
N LYS A 40 25.06 6.60 1.88
CA LYS A 40 24.40 7.91 1.77
C LYS A 40 23.68 7.94 0.43
N LYS A 41 22.37 8.22 0.45
CA LYS A 41 21.57 8.29 -0.77
C LYS A 41 22.16 9.37 -1.67
N SER A 42 22.25 9.10 -2.96
CA SER A 42 22.67 10.10 -3.92
C SER A 42 21.63 11.23 -3.94
N ARG A 43 22.05 12.47 -4.20
CA ARG A 43 21.14 13.62 -4.39
C ARG A 43 20.04 13.32 -5.42
N LEU A 44 20.36 12.53 -6.44
CA LEU A 44 19.39 12.09 -7.45
C LEU A 44 18.34 11.14 -6.86
N GLN A 45 18.74 10.27 -5.94
CA GLN A 45 17.86 9.34 -5.26
C GLN A 45 16.93 10.06 -4.27
N GLU A 46 17.45 11.09 -3.59
CA GLU A 46 16.63 11.97 -2.76
C GLU A 46 15.60 12.73 -3.60
N LEU A 47 16.03 13.35 -4.71
CA LEU A 47 15.12 14.04 -5.63
C LEU A 47 14.04 13.11 -6.18
N SER A 48 14.42 11.92 -6.61
CA SER A 48 13.47 10.89 -7.10
C SER A 48 12.46 10.53 -6.01
N SER A 49 12.91 10.35 -4.76
CA SER A 49 12.00 10.07 -3.66
C SER A 49 11.04 11.23 -3.36
N THR A 50 11.50 12.48 -3.48
CA THR A 50 10.64 13.66 -3.32
C THR A 50 9.60 13.74 -4.43
N VAL A 51 9.99 13.48 -5.69
CA VAL A 51 9.06 13.46 -6.82
C VAL A 51 8.00 12.37 -6.64
N GLN A 52 8.38 11.17 -6.19
CA GLN A 52 7.43 10.09 -5.88
C GLN A 52 6.47 10.47 -4.75
N GLN A 53 6.95 11.15 -3.71
CA GLN A 53 6.10 11.65 -2.63
C GLN A 53 5.10 12.71 -3.11
N LEU A 54 5.53 13.61 -4.01
CA LEU A 54 4.65 14.61 -4.62
C LEU A 54 3.59 13.97 -5.52
N GLN A 55 3.95 12.95 -6.30
CA GLN A 55 2.99 12.19 -7.12
C GLN A 55 1.93 11.52 -6.22
N LYS A 56 2.37 10.87 -5.15
CA LYS A 56 1.47 10.24 -4.17
C LYS A 56 0.55 11.24 -3.47
N LEU A 57 1.06 12.42 -3.12
CA LEU A 57 0.25 13.53 -2.59
C LEU A 57 -0.79 14.00 -3.61
N ASN A 58 -0.40 14.17 -4.86
CA ASN A 58 -1.31 14.59 -5.92
C ASN A 58 -2.43 13.56 -6.17
N GLU A 59 -2.12 12.27 -6.09
CA GLU A 59 -3.13 11.20 -6.14
C GLU A 59 -4.09 11.26 -4.93
N THR A 60 -3.57 11.57 -3.74
CA THR A 60 -4.36 11.67 -2.50
C THR A 60 -5.25 12.93 -2.49
N ILE A 61 -4.78 14.04 -3.04
CA ILE A 61 -5.56 15.29 -3.11
C ILE A 61 -6.65 15.19 -4.19
N ASN A 62 -6.34 14.59 -5.34
CA ASN A 62 -7.32 14.43 -6.42
C ASN A 62 -8.29 13.26 -6.21
N THR A 63 -8.15 12.49 -5.12
CA THR A 63 -9.13 11.47 -4.70
C THR A 63 -10.23 12.02 -3.81
N GLU A 64 -10.23 13.33 -3.50
CA GLU A 64 -11.45 14.00 -3.02
C GLU A 64 -12.48 13.99 -4.16
N SER A 65 -13.25 12.90 -4.22
CA SER A 65 -14.48 12.81 -4.98
C SER A 65 -15.26 14.08 -4.72
N LYS A 66 -15.63 14.81 -5.79
CA LYS A 66 -16.50 15.99 -5.64
C LYS A 66 -17.67 15.60 -4.73
N PRO A 67 -17.94 16.38 -3.66
CA PRO A 67 -18.99 16.02 -2.73
C PRO A 67 -20.30 15.90 -3.52
N ASN A 68 -20.95 14.75 -3.40
CA ASN A 68 -22.22 14.53 -4.08
C ASN A 68 -23.29 15.47 -3.48
N GLU A 69 -24.39 15.66 -4.21
CA GLU A 69 -25.47 16.56 -3.80
C GLU A 69 -26.06 16.24 -2.41
N TYR A 70 -26.10 14.95 -2.04
CA TYR A 70 -26.63 14.50 -0.74
C TYR A 70 -25.70 14.86 0.41
N GLU A 71 -24.38 14.82 0.21
CA GLU A 71 -23.40 15.28 1.20
C GLU A 71 -23.50 16.79 1.43
N ILE A 72 -23.69 17.56 0.36
CA ILE A 72 -23.88 19.02 0.46
C ILE A 72 -25.17 19.31 1.23
N PHE A 73 -26.26 18.62 0.90
CA PHE A 73 -27.53 18.76 1.61
C PHE A 73 -27.40 18.36 3.09
N GLY A 74 -26.76 17.23 3.39
CA GLY A 74 -26.54 16.76 4.76
C GLY A 74 -25.76 17.78 5.60
N LYS A 75 -24.70 18.38 5.03
CA LYS A 75 -23.94 19.46 5.69
C LYS A 75 -24.81 20.70 5.94
N HIS A 76 -25.65 21.07 4.98
CA HIS A 76 -26.57 22.19 5.16
C HIS A 76 -27.57 21.93 6.28
N VAL A 77 -28.20 20.75 6.30
CA VAL A 77 -29.13 20.34 7.36
C VAL A 77 -28.47 20.37 8.73
N ALA A 78 -27.24 19.82 8.85
CA ALA A 78 -26.47 19.87 10.09
C ALA A 78 -26.23 21.32 10.56
N SER A 79 -25.80 22.20 9.65
CA SER A 79 -25.60 23.62 9.97
C SER A 79 -26.87 24.34 10.42
N GLN A 80 -28.06 23.93 9.95
CA GLN A 80 -29.31 24.49 10.45
C GLN A 80 -29.64 23.98 11.85
N LEU A 81 -29.43 22.69 12.12
CA LEU A 81 -29.68 22.10 13.44
C LEU A 81 -28.79 22.72 14.52
N GLU A 82 -27.53 23.03 14.20
CA GLU A 82 -26.58 23.70 15.12
C GLU A 82 -27.04 25.08 15.59
N LYS A 83 -27.90 25.76 14.83
CA LYS A 83 -28.41 27.09 15.18
C LYS A 83 -29.62 27.05 16.13
N LEU A 84 -30.18 25.87 16.36
CA LEU A 84 -31.35 25.69 17.21
C LEU A 84 -30.93 25.46 18.67
N SER A 85 -31.89 25.58 19.59
CA SER A 85 -31.68 25.05 20.94
C SER A 85 -31.51 23.53 20.88
N THR A 86 -30.79 22.95 21.85
CA THR A 86 -30.54 21.51 21.93
C THR A 86 -31.82 20.68 21.80
N GLU A 87 -32.88 21.08 22.51
CA GLU A 87 -34.18 20.41 22.44
C GLU A 87 -34.77 20.43 21.02
N ASN A 88 -34.79 21.59 20.37
CA ASN A 88 -35.31 21.71 19.01
C ASN A 88 -34.44 20.99 17.98
N ALA A 89 -33.12 20.95 18.18
CA ALA A 89 -32.21 20.19 17.33
C ALA A 89 -32.49 18.68 17.44
N ILE A 90 -32.70 18.16 18.65
CA ILE A 90 -33.06 16.74 18.89
C ILE A 90 -34.39 16.41 18.20
N ILE A 91 -35.43 17.23 18.41
CA ILE A 91 -36.74 17.04 17.76
C ILE A 91 -36.59 17.06 16.23
N GLY A 92 -35.78 17.98 15.69
CA GLY A 92 -35.49 18.08 14.27
C GLY A 92 -34.82 16.81 13.72
N GLN A 93 -33.80 16.30 14.42
CA GLN A 93 -33.10 15.06 14.08
C GLN A 93 -34.06 13.87 14.05
N GLU A 94 -34.89 13.69 15.09
CA GLU A 94 -35.87 12.60 15.16
C GLU A 94 -36.84 12.63 13.97
N LYS A 95 -37.35 13.81 13.60
CA LYS A 95 -38.26 13.96 12.45
C LYS A 95 -37.61 13.60 11.13
N ILE A 96 -36.39 14.11 10.89
CA ILE A 96 -35.62 13.80 9.67
C ILE A 96 -35.40 12.29 9.58
N GLN A 97 -34.96 11.68 10.67
CA GLN A 97 -34.68 10.25 10.71
C GLN A 97 -35.95 9.42 10.49
N SER A 98 -37.07 9.79 11.11
CA SER A 98 -38.36 9.13 10.92
C SER A 98 -38.79 9.11 9.45
N ILE A 99 -38.71 10.25 8.76
CA ILE A 99 -39.04 10.34 7.33
C ILE A 99 -38.11 9.44 6.50
N LEU A 100 -36.80 9.50 6.72
CA LEU A 100 -35.84 8.68 5.98
C LEU A 100 -36.07 7.18 6.22
N THR A 101 -36.39 6.78 7.45
CA THR A 101 -36.73 5.39 7.78
C THR A 101 -38.00 4.95 7.07
N GLN A 102 -39.06 5.76 7.06
CA GLN A 102 -40.30 5.44 6.34
C GLN A 102 -40.06 5.27 4.84
N LEU A 103 -39.33 6.21 4.21
CA LEU A 103 -39.01 6.13 2.78
C LEU A 103 -38.12 4.94 2.42
N ARG A 104 -37.31 4.42 3.36
CA ARG A 104 -36.47 3.24 3.14
C ARG A 104 -37.23 1.92 3.29
N LEU A 105 -38.24 1.88 4.15
CA LEU A 105 -39.02 0.68 4.45
C LEU A 105 -40.23 0.48 3.52
N ASN A 106 -40.67 1.54 2.84
CA ASN A 106 -41.68 1.50 1.79
C ASN A 106 -41.07 1.11 0.44
#